data_AF-A0A433QBB4-F1
#
_entry.id   AF-A0A433QBB4-F1
#
_cell.length_a   1.000
_cell.length_b   1.000
_cell.length_c   1.000
_cell.angle_alpha   90.00
_cell.angle_beta   90.00
_cell.angle_gamma   90.00
#
_symmetry.space_group_name_H-M   'P 1'
#
loop_
_entity.id
_entity.type
_entity.pdbx_description
1 polymer ?
#
loop_
_entity_poly.entity_id
_entity_poly.type
_entity_poly.pdbx_seq_one_letter_code
_entity_poly.pdbx_strand_id
1 'polypeptide(L)'
;MQKIKHEPSSDSPSSSPAPEEPRDTKRQRKSAWTPEEDAILIRAKNAGTGYRDITKLLPGHDYKACQNRWFRTLQGKSGEWSAEERENLQKGLAQCEAKRREYWKAVAAFVPGRTWQQVQKQAEECVRAKK
;
A
#
# COMPACT_ATOMS: atom_id res chain seq x y z
N MET A 1 28.03 -10.69 58.52
CA MET A 1 27.01 -11.10 57.55
C MET A 1 26.79 -12.61 57.68
N GLN A 2 25.64 -13.05 58.20
CA GLN A 2 25.31 -14.46 58.37
C GLN A 2 24.65 -15.03 57.09
N LYS A 3 25.07 -16.23 56.69
CA LYS A 3 24.41 -17.05 55.66
C LYS A 3 23.54 -18.09 56.36
N ILE A 4 22.26 -18.18 56.01
CA ILE A 4 21.44 -19.37 56.24
C ILE A 4 20.62 -19.60 54.97
N LYS A 5 20.95 -20.68 54.25
CA LYS A 5 20.11 -21.31 53.21
C LYS A 5 18.99 -22.07 53.92
N HIS A 6 17.76 -21.96 53.44
CA HIS A 6 16.73 -23.01 53.53
C HIS A 6 15.79 -22.82 52.32
N GLU A 7 15.77 -23.80 51.42
CA GLU A 7 14.56 -24.16 50.65
C GLU A 7 13.82 -25.24 51.43
N PRO A 8 12.50 -25.38 51.23
CA PRO A 8 12.06 -26.59 50.54
C PRO A 8 10.87 -26.42 49.58
N SER A 9 10.98 -27.15 48.47
CA SER A 9 9.99 -27.91 47.70
C SER A 9 8.50 -27.51 47.61
N SER A 10 8.07 -27.50 46.34
CA SER A 10 6.83 -28.07 45.79
C SER A 10 5.48 -27.64 46.37
N ASP A 11 4.71 -26.91 45.57
CA ASP A 11 3.47 -27.49 45.01
C ASP A 11 2.97 -26.65 43.82
N SER A 12 2.75 -27.31 42.70
CA SER A 12 1.90 -26.81 41.61
C SER A 12 0.81 -27.85 41.40
N PRO A 13 -0.44 -27.44 41.51
CA PRO A 13 -1.41 -27.89 40.54
C PRO A 13 -2.11 -26.70 39.87
N SER A 14 -1.97 -26.68 38.54
CA SER A 14 -2.98 -26.33 37.55
C SER A 14 -4.34 -25.85 38.09
N SER A 15 -4.70 -24.60 37.77
CA SER A 15 -6.01 -24.30 37.20
C SER A 15 -5.96 -22.96 36.47
N SER A 16 -5.96 -23.06 35.14
CA SER A 16 -6.47 -21.99 34.28
C SER A 16 -7.91 -21.66 34.70
N PRO A 17 -8.31 -20.39 34.53
CA PRO A 17 -9.27 -20.16 33.48
C PRO A 17 -8.79 -19.00 32.61
N ALA A 18 -8.47 -19.30 31.36
CA ALA A 18 -8.50 -18.28 30.33
C ALA A 18 -9.94 -17.73 30.30
N PRO A 19 -10.16 -16.41 30.40
CA PRO A 19 -11.45 -15.86 30.03
C PRO A 19 -11.63 -16.17 28.55
N GLU A 20 -12.63 -16.98 28.22
CA GLU A 20 -13.09 -17.16 26.85
C GLU A 20 -13.48 -15.78 26.32
N GLU A 21 -12.60 -15.22 25.50
CA GLU A 21 -12.90 -14.03 24.69
C GLU A 21 -14.17 -14.34 23.87
N PRO A 22 -15.27 -13.61 24.08
CA PRO A 22 -16.45 -13.78 23.26
C PRO A 22 -16.07 -13.34 21.85
N ARG A 23 -15.94 -14.31 20.93
CA ARG A 23 -15.80 -14.04 19.50
C ARG A 23 -17.10 -13.44 19.01
N ASP A 24 -17.22 -12.12 19.20
CA ASP A 24 -18.26 -11.27 18.64
C ASP A 24 -18.19 -11.43 17.11
N THR A 25 -19.07 -12.25 16.55
CA THR A 25 -19.32 -12.35 15.11
C THR A 25 -20.05 -11.09 14.65
N LYS A 26 -19.46 -9.91 14.88
CA LYS A 26 -20.00 -8.61 14.50
C LYS A 26 -19.59 -8.29 13.08
N ARG A 27 -20.53 -8.52 12.16
CA ARG A 27 -20.85 -7.70 10.99
C ARG A 27 -19.69 -6.78 10.55
N GLN A 28 -18.92 -7.28 9.58
CA GLN A 28 -17.88 -6.63 8.76
C GLN A 28 -17.91 -5.09 8.86
N ARG A 29 -17.33 -4.54 9.93
CA ARG A 29 -16.82 -3.18 9.88
C ARG A 29 -15.56 -3.28 9.03
N LYS A 30 -15.40 -2.38 8.06
CA LYS A 30 -14.19 -2.27 7.24
C LYS A 30 -13.01 -2.10 8.21
N SER A 31 -12.37 -3.18 8.63
CA SER A 31 -11.21 -3.11 9.51
C SER A 31 -10.09 -2.47 8.70
N ALA A 32 -9.41 -1.52 9.31
CA ALA A 32 -8.16 -1.03 8.75
C ALA A 32 -7.17 -2.22 8.73
N TRP A 33 -6.44 -2.36 7.63
CA TRP A 33 -5.40 -3.38 7.50
C TRP A 33 -4.33 -3.17 8.56
N THR A 34 -4.00 -4.24 9.30
CA THR A 34 -2.89 -4.20 10.26
C THR A 34 -1.57 -4.64 9.61
N PRO A 35 -0.42 -4.27 10.18
CA PRO A 35 0.89 -4.74 9.70
C PRO A 35 1.02 -6.27 9.69
N GLU A 36 0.39 -6.95 10.65
CA GLU A 36 0.38 -8.41 10.76
C GLU A 36 -0.42 -9.05 9.61
N GLU A 37 -1.59 -8.47 9.30
CA GLU A 37 -2.41 -8.89 8.16
C GLU A 37 -1.67 -8.67 6.83
N ASP A 38 -0.98 -7.55 6.69
CA ASP A 38 -0.12 -7.27 5.53
C ASP A 38 1.02 -8.30 5.42
N ALA A 39 1.68 -8.66 6.53
CA ALA A 39 2.74 -9.66 6.54
C ALA A 39 2.25 -11.04 6.10
N ILE A 40 1.03 -11.45 6.53
CA ILE A 40 0.38 -12.68 6.08
C ILE A 40 0.11 -12.62 4.56
N LEU A 41 -0.48 -11.51 4.09
CA LEU A 41 -0.79 -11.31 2.67
C LEU A 41 0.48 -11.34 1.81
N ILE A 42 1.55 -10.67 2.24
CA ILE A 42 2.86 -10.64 1.55
C ILE A 42 3.46 -12.04 1.49
N ARG A 43 3.57 -12.73 2.62
CA ARG A 43 4.15 -14.08 2.68
C ARG A 43 3.39 -15.05 1.78
N ALA A 44 2.05 -15.06 1.87
CA ALA A 44 1.22 -15.95 1.08
C ALA A 44 1.30 -15.62 -0.42
N LYS A 45 1.32 -14.34 -0.80
CA LYS A 45 1.45 -13.97 -2.22
C LYS A 45 2.81 -14.30 -2.80
N ASN A 46 3.89 -14.11 -2.04
CA ASN A 46 5.24 -14.49 -2.44
C ASN A 46 5.41 -16.01 -2.57
N ALA A 47 4.65 -16.79 -1.80
CA ALA A 47 4.58 -18.25 -1.92
C ALA A 47 3.68 -18.74 -3.08
N GLY A 48 3.08 -17.84 -3.86
CA GLY A 48 2.23 -18.18 -5.00
C GLY A 48 0.77 -18.50 -4.63
N THR A 49 0.35 -18.31 -3.39
CA THR A 49 -1.01 -18.61 -2.93
C THR A 49 -2.06 -17.72 -3.63
N GLY A 50 -3.18 -18.33 -4.01
CA GLY A 50 -4.33 -17.63 -4.58
C GLY A 50 -5.14 -16.89 -3.51
N TYR A 51 -5.71 -15.73 -3.86
CA TYR A 51 -6.43 -14.87 -2.90
C TYR A 51 -7.59 -15.56 -2.18
N ARG A 52 -8.26 -16.55 -2.82
CA ARG A 52 -9.35 -17.33 -2.20
C ARG A 52 -8.88 -18.18 -1.00
N ASP A 53 -7.64 -18.63 -1.02
CA ASP A 53 -7.06 -19.36 0.10
C ASP A 53 -6.52 -18.40 1.16
N ILE A 54 -6.03 -17.23 0.73
CA ILE A 54 -5.55 -16.18 1.64
C ILE A 54 -6.67 -15.64 2.53
N THR A 55 -7.91 -15.53 2.04
CA THR A 55 -9.05 -15.09 2.88
C THR A 55 -9.34 -16.03 4.05
N LYS A 56 -8.90 -17.30 3.97
CA LYS A 56 -9.02 -18.25 5.09
C LYS A 56 -8.02 -17.93 6.21
N LEU A 57 -6.91 -17.26 5.88
CA LEU A 57 -5.88 -16.82 6.82
C LEU A 57 -6.16 -15.42 7.39
N LEU A 58 -7.03 -14.65 6.72
CA LEU A 58 -7.35 -13.27 7.06
C LEU A 58 -8.86 -13.13 7.34
N PRO A 59 -9.34 -13.63 8.50
CA PRO A 59 -10.75 -13.52 8.85
C PRO A 59 -11.15 -12.05 8.95
N GLY A 60 -12.18 -11.65 8.20
CA GLY A 60 -12.62 -10.25 8.12
C GLY A 60 -12.28 -9.57 6.80
N HIS A 61 -11.35 -10.11 6.02
CA HIS A 61 -11.01 -9.65 4.67
C HIS A 61 -11.52 -10.63 3.63
N ASP A 62 -12.28 -10.14 2.66
CA ASP A 62 -12.72 -10.95 1.52
C ASP A 62 -11.68 -10.96 0.38
N TYR A 63 -11.98 -11.73 -0.66
CA TYR A 63 -11.08 -11.90 -1.80
C TYR A 63 -10.75 -10.54 -2.45
N LYS A 64 -11.75 -9.67 -2.58
CA LYS A 64 -11.59 -8.35 -3.20
C LYS A 64 -10.76 -7.43 -2.31
N ALA A 65 -10.91 -7.50 -0.99
CA ALA A 65 -10.10 -6.76 -0.03
C ALA A 65 -8.62 -7.15 -0.15
N CYS A 66 -8.32 -8.46 -0.17
CA CYS A 66 -6.95 -8.95 -0.32
C CYS A 66 -6.31 -8.53 -1.66
N GLN A 67 -7.05 -8.62 -2.76
CA GLN A 67 -6.59 -8.14 -4.06
C GLN A 67 -6.31 -6.64 -4.04
N ASN A 68 -7.26 -5.85 -3.56
CA ASN A 68 -7.12 -4.40 -3.51
C ASN A 68 -5.93 -3.99 -2.66
N ARG A 69 -5.75 -4.59 -1.47
CA ARG A 69 -4.62 -4.28 -0.60
C ARG A 69 -3.29 -4.60 -1.28
N TRP A 70 -3.21 -5.76 -1.95
CA TRP A 70 -2.05 -6.14 -2.72
C TRP A 70 -1.71 -5.10 -3.80
N PHE A 71 -2.61 -4.86 -4.75
CA PHE A 71 -2.33 -3.97 -5.88
C PHE A 71 -2.16 -2.50 -5.51
N ARG A 72 -2.86 -2.04 -4.46
CA ARG A 72 -2.86 -0.61 -4.08
C ARG A 72 -1.79 -0.24 -3.07
N THR A 73 -1.29 -1.21 -2.29
CA THR A 73 -0.43 -0.90 -1.15
C THR A 73 0.79 -1.81 -1.04
N LEU A 74 0.66 -3.12 -1.28
CA LEU A 74 1.73 -4.07 -0.95
C LEU A 74 2.56 -4.56 -2.15
N GLN A 75 2.07 -4.44 -3.38
CA GLN A 75 2.82 -4.80 -4.59
C GLN A 75 3.97 -3.81 -4.86
N GLY A 76 3.91 -2.61 -4.26
CA GLY A 76 5.01 -1.66 -4.30
C GLY A 76 6.16 -2.11 -3.38
N LYS A 77 7.40 -1.98 -3.86
CA LYS A 77 8.56 -2.08 -2.98
C LYS A 77 8.55 -0.87 -2.03
N SER A 78 8.33 -1.11 -0.74
CA SER A 78 8.57 -0.11 0.29
C SER A 78 10.04 -0.20 0.72
N GLY A 79 10.86 0.76 0.30
CA GLY A 79 12.30 0.78 0.57
C GLY A 79 12.97 2.02 0.00
N GLU A 80 14.27 2.16 0.24
CA GLU A 80 15.07 3.19 -0.41
C GLU A 80 15.02 2.99 -1.93
N TRP A 81 14.72 4.06 -2.66
CA TRP A 81 14.76 4.01 -4.12
C TRP A 81 16.17 3.61 -4.56
N SER A 82 16.28 2.60 -5.41
CA SER A 82 17.57 2.27 -6.02
C SER A 82 18.01 3.37 -6.99
N ALA A 83 19.30 3.40 -7.32
CA ALA A 83 19.81 4.32 -8.33
C ALA A 83 19.13 4.10 -9.69
N GLU A 84 18.90 2.84 -10.04
CA GLU A 84 18.20 2.43 -11.27
C GLU A 84 16.74 2.92 -11.30
N GLU A 85 15.98 2.75 -10.20
CA GLU A 85 14.59 3.23 -10.13
C GLU A 85 14.51 4.75 -10.28
N ARG A 86 15.46 5.50 -9.70
CA ARG A 86 15.55 6.95 -9.90
C ARG A 86 15.90 7.33 -11.33
N GLU A 87 16.83 6.62 -11.96
CA GLU A 87 17.21 6.86 -13.36
C GLU A 87 16.02 6.60 -14.30
N ASN A 88 15.31 5.49 -14.09
CA ASN A 88 14.11 5.16 -14.85
C ASN A 88 13.01 6.21 -14.67
N LEU A 89 12.82 6.71 -13.45
CA LEU A 89 11.89 7.83 -13.17
C LEU A 89 12.30 9.08 -13.95
N GLN A 90 13.58 9.47 -13.92
CA GLN A 90 14.08 10.63 -14.66
C GLN A 90 13.88 10.48 -16.17
N LYS A 91 14.18 9.30 -16.74
CA LYS A 91 13.93 8.99 -18.16
C LYS A 91 12.45 9.10 -18.50
N GLY A 92 11.58 8.55 -17.65
CA GLY A 92 10.13 8.62 -17.83
C GLY A 92 9.61 10.06 -17.80
N LEU A 93 10.10 10.90 -16.88
CA LEU A 93 9.75 12.31 -16.81
C LEU A 93 10.21 13.08 -18.04
N ALA A 94 11.46 12.89 -18.48
CA ALA A 94 12.00 13.52 -19.68
C ALA A 94 11.20 13.14 -20.94
N GLN A 95 10.83 11.87 -21.08
CA GLN A 95 10.02 11.40 -22.19
C GLN A 95 8.59 11.99 -22.15
N CYS A 96 7.99 12.07 -20.96
CA CYS A 96 6.69 12.72 -20.79
C CYS A 96 6.74 14.21 -21.15
N GLU A 97 7.81 14.92 -20.78
CA GLU A 97 8.00 16.32 -21.16
C GLU A 97 8.12 16.49 -22.67
N ALA A 98 8.91 15.63 -23.33
CA ALA A 98 9.05 15.65 -24.79
C ALA A 98 7.70 15.43 -25.49
N LYS A 99 6.95 14.41 -25.08
CA LYS A 99 5.60 14.14 -25.61
C LYS A 99 4.63 15.30 -25.35
N ARG A 100 4.69 15.91 -24.16
CA ARG A 100 3.86 17.08 -23.82
C ARG A 100 4.21 18.28 -24.71
N ARG A 101 5.50 18.50 -24.97
CA ARG A 101 5.97 19.55 -25.87
C ARG A 101 5.49 19.33 -27.29
N GLU A 102 5.60 18.11 -27.82
CA GLU A 102 5.10 17.74 -29.14
C GLU A 102 3.58 17.92 -29.26
N TYR A 103 2.84 17.48 -28.23
CA TYR A 103 1.41 17.69 -28.13
C TYR A 103 1.06 19.18 -28.25
N TRP A 104 1.68 20.05 -27.45
CA TRP A 104 1.39 21.49 -27.51
C TRP A 104 1.87 22.16 -28.78
N LYS A 105 2.94 21.66 -29.42
CA LYS A 105 3.35 22.11 -30.76
C LYS A 105 2.26 21.81 -31.79
N ALA A 106 1.67 20.61 -31.75
CA ALA A 106 0.57 20.24 -32.63
C ALA A 106 -0.67 21.13 -32.39
N VAL A 107 -1.00 21.43 -31.13
CA VAL A 107 -2.11 22.34 -30.81
C VAL A 107 -1.81 23.77 -31.30
N ALA A 108 -0.58 24.25 -31.14
CA ALA A 108 -0.20 25.59 -31.59
C ALA A 108 -0.25 25.76 -33.12
N ALA A 109 -0.16 24.67 -33.89
CA ALA A 109 -0.33 24.74 -35.35
C ALA A 109 -1.74 25.24 -35.75
N PHE A 110 -2.74 25.10 -34.87
CA PHE A 110 -4.09 25.64 -35.08
C PHE A 110 -4.24 27.12 -34.65
N VAL A 111 -3.21 27.70 -34.03
CA VAL A 111 -3.23 29.09 -33.52
C VAL A 111 -2.03 29.85 -34.10
N PRO A 112 -2.11 30.28 -35.37
CA PRO A 112 -0.99 30.96 -36.03
C PRO A 112 -0.59 32.23 -35.26
N GLY A 113 0.71 32.49 -35.19
CA GLY A 113 1.27 33.63 -34.46
C GLY A 113 1.41 33.43 -32.95
N ARG A 114 1.07 32.25 -32.41
CA ARG A 114 1.31 31.90 -30.99
C ARG A 114 2.26 30.72 -30.86
N THR A 115 3.12 30.77 -29.84
CA THR A 115 4.01 29.65 -29.52
C THR A 115 3.26 28.57 -28.74
N TRP A 116 3.77 27.34 -28.77
CA TRP A 116 3.21 26.23 -27.99
C TRP A 116 3.16 26.51 -26.47
N GLN A 117 4.10 27.31 -25.96
CA GLN A 117 4.10 27.74 -24.55
C GLN A 117 2.95 28.71 -24.25
N GLN A 118 2.68 29.66 -25.15
CA GLN A 118 1.56 30.59 -25.00
C GLN A 118 0.21 29.87 -25.08
N VAL A 119 0.09 28.93 -26.01
CA VAL A 119 -1.12 28.12 -26.20
C VAL A 119 -1.38 27.20 -25.00
N GLN A 120 -0.34 26.54 -24.46
CA GLN A 120 -0.46 25.74 -23.24
C GLN A 120 -0.97 26.58 -22.06
N LYS A 121 -0.32 27.72 -21.80
CA LYS A 121 -0.69 28.61 -20.70
C LYS A 121 -2.15 29.07 -20.83
N GLN A 122 -2.56 29.47 -22.03
CA GLN A 122 -3.92 29.91 -22.28
C GLN A 122 -4.94 28.78 -22.05
N ALA A 123 -4.62 27.56 -22.46
CA ALA A 123 -5.49 26.40 -22.24
C ALA A 123 -5.67 26.09 -20.74
N GLU A 124 -4.60 26.19 -19.94
CA GLU A 124 -4.65 26.03 -18.49
C GLU A 124 -5.55 27.09 -17.82
N GLU A 125 -5.46 28.35 -18.28
CA GLU A 125 -6.33 29.44 -17.83
C GLU A 125 -7.81 29.20 -18.20
N CYS A 126 -8.08 28.72 -19.41
CA CYS A 126 -9.44 28.37 -19.85
C CYS A 126 -10.05 27.22 -19.06
N VAL A 127 -9.26 26.22 -18.65
CA VAL A 127 -9.73 25.12 -17.79
C VAL A 127 -10.02 25.61 -16.37
N ARG A 128 -9.18 26.52 -15.83
CA ARG A 128 -9.38 27.12 -14.50
C ARG A 128 -10.62 28.00 -14.43
N ALA A 129 -10.94 28.73 -15.50
CA ALA A 129 -12.11 29.62 -15.57
C ALA A 129 -13.46 28.89 -15.66
N LYS A 130 -13.47 27.56 -15.80
CA LYS A 130 -14.68 26.72 -15.89
C LYS A 130 -15.04 25.99 -14.59
N LYS A 131 -14.29 26.24 -13.51
CA LYS A 131 -14.60 25.79 -12.14
C LYS A 131 -15.17 26.95 -11.34
#